data_AF-A0A0F4GBN7-F1
#
_entry.id   AF-A0A0F4GBN7-F1
#
_cell.length_a   1.000
_cell.length_b   1.000
_cell.length_c   1.000
_cell.angle_alpha   90.00
_cell.angle_beta   90.00
_cell.angle_gamma   90.00
#
_symmetry.space_group_name_H-M   'P 1'
#
loop_
_entity.id
_entity.type
_entity.pdbx_description
1 polymer ?
#
loop_
_entity_poly.entity_id
_entity_poly.type
_entity_poly.pdbx_seq_one_letter_code
_entity_poly.pdbx_strand_id
1 'polypeptide(L)'
;MARDQRLIIGGTLLVLILTFTLVAQLADTSQLKPLSKLTGLYGGSGSAHEPIGPSDGLESVLGNITPAEEDGFTLIAPSWKRVDTLPDWIKHYASGDIPSLRRMIIIWPKVQGDAPTSLLDNVTQSNYPIPVIIDQREVNTLNGRFLKIDAIKTNSVLAMDDDMLYDPKDVEFGYQVWREFGQRERMSGFIARATNKDNNAYKIGGLKSYSMILTKSAWFHTDWMHAYWSQDERMTRLRKYVDDHMNCEDILLAFIHAHHTRKSPLYVKPYKMVDTGMKDGISAAGDHLKHRAACVSKFAEEFGQDTLVSSDAVFQRMLDNYG
;
A
#
# COMPACT_ATOMS: atom_id res chain seq x y z
N MET A 1 41.92 -71.96 11.65
CA MET A 1 41.09 -72.29 10.46
C MET A 1 39.68 -71.80 10.76
N ALA A 2 39.14 -70.89 9.93
CA ALA A 2 37.89 -70.13 10.10
C ALA A 2 37.91 -69.10 11.26
N ARG A 3 37.35 -67.89 11.16
CA ARG A 3 36.16 -67.48 10.39
C ARG A 3 36.16 -65.96 10.16
N ASP A 4 35.89 -65.54 8.92
CA ASP A 4 35.60 -64.16 8.50
C ASP A 4 34.47 -63.53 9.34
N GLN A 5 34.68 -62.30 9.81
CA GLN A 5 33.60 -61.40 10.20
C GLN A 5 33.44 -60.30 9.14
N ARG A 6 32.44 -60.47 8.27
CA ARG A 6 31.94 -59.41 7.40
C ARG A 6 31.09 -58.45 8.24
N LEU A 7 31.47 -57.17 8.28
CA LEU A 7 30.64 -56.09 8.77
C LEU A 7 29.39 -55.97 7.88
N ILE A 8 28.21 -56.09 8.48
CA ILE A 8 26.94 -55.67 7.89
C ILE A 8 26.82 -54.17 8.19
N ILE A 9 27.10 -53.32 7.20
CA ILE A 9 26.67 -51.92 7.19
C ILE A 9 25.47 -51.86 6.25
N GLY A 10 24.27 -51.95 6.81
CA GLY A 10 23.04 -51.91 6.04
C GLY A 10 21.85 -51.71 6.96
N GLY A 11 21.61 -50.47 7.38
CA GLY A 11 20.43 -50.18 8.20
C GLY A 11 20.40 -48.84 8.92
N THR A 12 20.94 -47.75 8.36
CA THR A 12 20.78 -46.43 9.01
C THR A 12 20.77 -45.25 8.04
N LEU A 13 20.56 -45.48 6.74
CA LEU A 13 20.42 -44.40 5.76
C LEU A 13 19.00 -44.22 5.21
N LEU A 14 18.10 -45.21 5.42
CA LEU A 14 16.74 -45.13 4.87
C LEU A 14 15.75 -44.39 5.78
N VAL A 15 16.01 -44.28 7.07
CA VAL A 15 15.08 -43.64 8.02
C VAL A 15 15.24 -42.11 8.07
N LEU A 16 16.44 -41.57 7.80
CA LEU A 16 16.64 -40.11 7.76
C LEU A 16 16.17 -39.46 6.45
N ILE A 17 16.15 -40.21 5.33
CA ILE A 17 15.69 -39.67 4.05
C ILE A 17 14.15 -39.62 4.02
N LEU A 18 13.48 -40.59 4.66
CA LEU A 18 12.01 -40.64 4.77
C LEU A 18 11.43 -39.60 5.74
N THR A 19 12.18 -39.12 6.74
CA THR A 19 11.73 -38.01 7.58
C THR A 19 11.93 -36.65 6.89
N PHE A 20 12.96 -36.48 6.08
CA PHE A 20 13.14 -35.24 5.31
C PHE A 20 12.14 -35.09 4.16
N THR A 21 11.75 -36.19 3.49
CA THR A 21 10.72 -36.11 2.44
C THR A 21 9.32 -35.90 2.99
N LEU A 22 8.99 -36.44 4.18
CA LEU A 22 7.66 -36.23 4.79
C LEU A 22 7.53 -34.85 5.48
N VAL A 23 8.62 -34.25 5.98
CA VAL A 23 8.60 -32.87 6.51
C VAL A 23 8.58 -31.83 5.39
N ALA A 24 9.16 -32.13 4.22
CA ALA A 24 9.10 -31.24 3.05
C ALA A 24 7.72 -31.24 2.34
N GLN A 25 6.84 -32.19 2.65
CA GLN A 25 5.45 -32.22 2.14
C GLN A 25 4.41 -31.64 3.11
N LEU A 26 4.87 -31.10 4.25
CA LEU A 26 4.10 -30.15 5.07
C LEU A 26 4.74 -28.75 5.04
N ALA A 27 5.47 -28.44 3.96
CA ALA A 27 5.82 -27.07 3.61
C ALA A 27 4.54 -26.33 3.20
N ASP A 28 3.91 -25.77 4.22
CA ASP A 28 2.98 -24.66 4.22
C ASP A 28 2.61 -24.11 2.82
N THR A 29 1.41 -24.45 2.35
CA THR A 29 0.77 -23.79 1.19
C THR A 29 0.45 -22.31 1.47
N SER A 30 0.85 -21.79 2.63
CA SER A 30 0.65 -20.44 3.12
C SER A 30 1.89 -19.51 2.99
N GLN A 31 2.81 -19.73 2.05
CA GLN A 31 3.76 -18.66 1.70
C GLN A 31 3.20 -17.77 0.59
N LEU A 32 3.13 -16.45 0.85
CA LEU A 32 2.71 -15.50 -0.18
C LEU A 32 3.71 -15.59 -1.34
N LYS A 33 3.20 -15.72 -2.57
CA LYS A 33 4.06 -15.87 -3.76
C LYS A 33 4.99 -14.66 -3.89
N PRO A 34 6.21 -14.82 -4.45
CA PRO A 34 7.09 -13.69 -4.75
C PRO A 34 6.35 -12.59 -5.52
N LEU A 35 6.75 -11.33 -5.32
CA LEU A 35 6.07 -10.17 -5.92
C LEU A 35 5.93 -10.33 -7.45
N SER A 36 6.96 -10.80 -8.15
CA SER A 36 6.93 -11.08 -9.60
C SER A 36 5.82 -12.04 -10.03
N LYS A 37 5.45 -13.01 -9.19
CA LYS A 37 4.36 -13.94 -9.48
C LYS A 37 3.00 -13.33 -9.16
N LEU A 38 2.91 -12.47 -8.14
CA LEU A 38 1.68 -11.75 -7.82
C LEU A 38 1.36 -10.70 -8.89
N THR A 39 2.39 -10.03 -9.42
CA THR A 39 2.26 -9.00 -10.46
C THR A 39 2.23 -9.59 -11.88
N GLY A 40 2.96 -10.68 -12.14
CA GLY A 40 3.01 -11.34 -13.45
C GLY A 40 1.72 -12.05 -13.86
N LEU A 41 0.91 -12.48 -12.89
CA LEU A 41 -0.48 -12.92 -13.12
C LEU A 41 -1.41 -11.77 -13.52
N TYR A 42 -0.86 -10.56 -13.60
CA TYR A 42 -1.55 -9.31 -13.89
C TYR A 42 -0.89 -8.54 -15.07
N GLY A 43 -0.39 -9.27 -16.06
CA GLY A 43 -0.16 -8.83 -17.45
C GLY A 43 0.59 -7.51 -17.69
N GLY A 44 1.92 -7.58 -17.84
CA GLY A 44 2.74 -6.51 -18.44
C GLY A 44 4.23 -6.84 -18.49
N SER A 45 4.87 -6.67 -19.66
CA SER A 45 6.31 -6.89 -19.89
C SER A 45 7.08 -5.56 -19.97
N GLY A 46 8.20 -5.41 -19.26
CA GLY A 46 9.08 -4.24 -19.35
C GLY A 46 10.56 -4.57 -19.13
N SER A 47 11.43 -3.97 -19.95
CA SER A 47 12.87 -4.24 -20.13
C SER A 47 13.77 -3.81 -18.96
N ALA A 48 14.87 -4.54 -18.76
CA ALA A 48 15.81 -4.45 -17.63
C ALA A 48 17.01 -3.50 -17.85
N HIS A 49 17.42 -2.81 -16.79
CA HIS A 49 18.76 -2.21 -16.58
C HIS A 49 19.23 -2.52 -15.15
N GLU A 50 20.54 -2.71 -14.94
CA GLU A 50 21.13 -3.27 -13.73
C GLU A 50 21.16 -2.30 -12.53
N PRO A 51 20.81 -2.76 -11.30
CA PRO A 51 20.94 -1.97 -10.08
C PRO A 51 22.01 -2.48 -9.10
N ILE A 52 22.38 -1.58 -8.17
CA ILE A 52 23.37 -1.77 -7.10
C ILE A 52 22.61 -1.99 -5.78
N GLY A 53 22.73 -3.20 -5.19
CA GLY A 53 22.14 -3.57 -3.89
C GLY A 53 21.93 -5.10 -3.76
N PRO A 54 21.63 -5.65 -2.56
CA PRO A 54 21.29 -7.07 -2.43
C PRO A 54 19.95 -7.36 -3.12
N SER A 55 20.07 -7.86 -4.35
CA SER A 55 18.98 -8.23 -5.27
C SER A 55 18.04 -9.27 -4.69
N ASP A 56 16.73 -9.00 -4.78
CA ASP A 56 15.67 -10.00 -4.55
C ASP A 56 15.34 -10.80 -5.83
N GLY A 57 16.11 -10.59 -6.90
CA GLY A 57 16.00 -11.24 -8.21
C GLY A 57 14.84 -10.73 -9.08
N LEU A 58 14.14 -9.66 -8.67
CA LEU A 58 12.93 -9.15 -9.32
C LEU A 58 13.22 -8.10 -10.41
N GLU A 59 14.45 -7.63 -10.54
CA GLU A 59 14.83 -6.51 -11.39
C GLU A 59 14.71 -6.84 -12.88
N SER A 60 14.91 -8.12 -13.23
CA SER A 60 14.71 -8.64 -14.59
C SER A 60 13.24 -8.71 -15.02
N VAL A 61 12.30 -8.68 -14.06
CA VAL A 61 10.86 -8.84 -14.31
C VAL A 61 10.12 -7.50 -14.17
N LEU A 62 10.59 -6.61 -13.28
CA LEU A 62 9.84 -5.43 -12.84
C LEU A 62 10.37 -4.10 -13.39
N GLY A 63 11.52 -4.07 -14.07
CA GLY A 63 12.12 -2.86 -14.65
C GLY A 63 12.77 -1.94 -13.61
N ASN A 64 13.24 -0.76 -14.05
CA ASN A 64 13.98 0.20 -13.22
C ASN A 64 13.26 0.52 -11.89
N ILE A 65 14.06 0.59 -10.82
CA ILE A 65 13.59 0.75 -9.43
C ILE A 65 13.15 2.20 -9.18
N THR A 66 13.81 3.17 -9.80
CA THR A 66 13.55 4.61 -9.63
C THR A 66 12.71 5.15 -10.78
N PRO A 67 11.49 5.65 -10.54
CA PRO A 67 10.76 6.43 -11.53
C PRO A 67 11.54 7.69 -11.88
N ALA A 68 11.56 8.05 -13.16
CA ALA A 68 12.18 9.28 -13.59
C ALA A 68 11.40 10.50 -13.03
N GLU A 69 12.03 11.66 -12.89
CA GLU A 69 11.38 12.85 -12.33
C GLU A 69 10.15 13.28 -13.14
N GLU A 70 10.22 13.10 -14.46
CA GLU A 70 9.13 13.31 -15.39
C GLU A 70 7.95 12.34 -15.17
N ASP A 71 8.16 11.17 -14.57
CA ASP A 71 7.10 10.16 -14.38
C ASP A 71 6.01 10.65 -13.43
N GLY A 72 6.37 11.47 -12.42
CA GLY A 72 5.44 12.02 -11.44
C GLY A 72 4.62 10.95 -10.70
N PHE A 73 3.41 11.31 -10.28
CA PHE A 73 2.48 10.37 -9.63
C PHE A 73 1.02 10.61 -10.04
N THR A 74 0.19 9.59 -9.80
CA THR A 74 -1.28 9.66 -9.91
C THR A 74 -1.89 9.79 -8.53
N LEU A 75 -2.75 10.78 -8.31
CA LEU A 75 -3.57 10.84 -7.11
C LEU A 75 -4.83 9.98 -7.32
N ILE A 76 -5.13 9.12 -6.36
CA ILE A 76 -6.39 8.39 -6.30
C ILE A 76 -7.15 8.72 -5.01
N ALA A 77 -8.44 8.98 -5.11
CA ALA A 77 -9.29 9.27 -3.95
C ALA A 77 -10.67 8.64 -4.07
N PRO A 78 -11.05 7.69 -3.20
CA PRO A 78 -12.45 7.30 -3.08
C PRO A 78 -13.25 8.43 -2.45
N SER A 79 -14.46 8.65 -2.97
CA SER A 79 -15.37 9.69 -2.46
C SER A 79 -16.72 9.09 -2.05
N TRP A 80 -17.15 9.36 -0.82
CA TRP A 80 -18.39 8.85 -0.26
C TRP A 80 -19.12 9.94 0.51
N LYS A 81 -20.34 10.29 0.06
CA LYS A 81 -21.24 11.27 0.69
C LYS A 81 -20.60 12.63 0.97
N ARG A 82 -19.71 13.08 0.08
CA ARG A 82 -18.95 14.34 0.18
C ARG A 82 -19.07 15.22 -1.06
N VAL A 83 -20.19 15.11 -1.77
CA VAL A 83 -20.48 15.86 -3.00
C VAL A 83 -20.24 17.36 -2.84
N ASP A 84 -20.60 17.92 -1.68
CA ASP A 84 -20.55 19.36 -1.47
C ASP A 84 -19.12 19.90 -1.31
N THR A 85 -18.20 19.09 -0.78
CA THR A 85 -16.80 19.49 -0.52
C THR A 85 -15.83 19.01 -1.58
N LEU A 86 -16.21 17.98 -2.34
CA LEU A 86 -15.35 17.36 -3.35
C LEU A 86 -14.88 18.33 -4.46
N PRO A 87 -15.70 19.25 -5.01
CA PRO A 87 -15.25 20.19 -6.03
C PRO A 87 -14.09 21.09 -5.58
N ASP A 88 -14.18 21.64 -4.36
CA ASP A 88 -13.11 22.47 -3.79
C ASP A 88 -11.85 21.65 -3.50
N TRP A 89 -12.03 20.41 -3.05
CA TRP A 89 -10.93 19.47 -2.83
C TRP A 89 -10.21 19.10 -4.14
N ILE A 90 -10.97 18.81 -5.22
CA ILE A 90 -10.41 18.56 -6.56
C ILE A 90 -9.64 19.79 -7.02
N LYS A 91 -10.24 20.97 -6.94
CA LYS A 91 -9.61 22.23 -7.34
C LYS A 91 -8.30 22.46 -6.59
N HIS A 92 -8.29 22.26 -5.27
CA HIS A 92 -7.11 22.47 -4.43
C HIS A 92 -5.89 21.70 -4.92
N TYR A 93 -6.05 20.44 -5.33
CA TYR A 93 -4.93 19.61 -5.79
C TYR A 93 -4.70 19.65 -7.31
N ALA A 94 -5.75 19.85 -8.11
CA ALA A 94 -5.67 19.84 -9.57
C ALA A 94 -5.24 21.19 -10.19
N SER A 95 -5.13 22.28 -9.40
CA SER A 95 -4.84 23.63 -9.91
C SER A 95 -3.41 23.84 -10.45
N GLY A 96 -2.51 22.87 -10.33
CA GLY A 96 -1.15 22.95 -10.87
C GLY A 96 -0.04 23.30 -9.86
N ASP A 97 -0.39 23.47 -8.59
CA ASP A 97 0.57 23.78 -7.51
C ASP A 97 1.42 22.57 -7.07
N ILE A 98 1.19 21.40 -7.68
CA ILE A 98 1.95 20.16 -7.45
C ILE A 98 2.63 19.75 -8.77
N PRO A 99 3.89 20.15 -8.99
CA PRO A 99 4.58 19.92 -10.25
C PRO A 99 4.68 18.44 -10.66
N SER A 100 4.71 17.50 -9.71
CA SER A 100 4.81 16.06 -9.98
C SER A 100 3.47 15.35 -10.14
N LEU A 101 2.33 16.03 -9.92
CA LEU A 101 1.01 15.41 -10.14
C LEU A 101 0.77 15.29 -11.65
N ARG A 102 0.39 14.10 -12.12
CA ARG A 102 0.14 13.84 -13.55
C ARG A 102 -1.33 13.62 -13.87
N ARG A 103 -2.12 13.16 -12.90
CA ARG A 103 -3.55 12.89 -13.04
C ARG A 103 -4.18 12.67 -11.67
N MET A 104 -5.49 12.90 -11.62
CA MET A 104 -6.32 12.64 -10.45
C MET A 104 -7.47 11.71 -10.83
N ILE A 105 -7.70 10.68 -10.04
CA ILE A 105 -8.79 9.74 -10.25
C ILE A 105 -9.65 9.71 -8.99
N ILE A 106 -10.90 10.11 -9.12
CA ILE A 106 -11.91 10.03 -8.07
C ILE A 106 -12.69 8.73 -8.25
N ILE A 107 -12.65 7.85 -7.26
CA ILE A 107 -13.41 6.60 -7.29
C ILE A 107 -14.79 6.87 -6.69
N TRP A 108 -15.81 6.73 -7.52
CA TRP A 108 -17.18 7.08 -7.21
C TRP A 108 -18.08 5.83 -7.12
N PRO A 109 -18.42 5.34 -5.93
CA PRO A 109 -19.33 4.21 -5.78
C PRO A 109 -20.78 4.61 -6.07
N LYS A 110 -21.38 4.02 -7.11
CA LYS A 110 -22.73 4.29 -7.62
C LYS A 110 -23.87 3.93 -6.67
N VAL A 111 -23.59 3.21 -5.58
CA VAL A 111 -24.59 2.99 -4.53
C VAL A 111 -25.04 4.30 -3.86
N GLN A 112 -24.28 5.40 -4.01
CA GLN A 112 -24.73 6.76 -3.63
C GLN A 112 -25.46 7.52 -4.76
N GLY A 113 -25.76 6.85 -5.87
CA GLY A 113 -26.24 7.45 -7.13
C GLY A 113 -25.11 7.70 -8.13
N ASP A 114 -25.48 8.03 -9.36
CA ASP A 114 -24.52 8.52 -10.36
C ASP A 114 -23.86 9.82 -9.89
N ALA A 115 -22.62 10.04 -10.33
CA ALA A 115 -21.92 11.29 -10.06
C ALA A 115 -22.77 12.47 -10.59
N PRO A 116 -23.03 13.51 -9.78
CA PRO A 116 -23.88 14.62 -10.20
C PRO A 116 -23.37 15.26 -11.49
N THR A 117 -24.27 15.59 -12.42
CA THR A 117 -23.90 16.27 -13.67
C THR A 117 -23.12 17.55 -13.41
N SER A 118 -23.46 18.29 -12.34
CA SER A 118 -22.71 19.48 -11.92
C SER A 118 -21.24 19.21 -11.58
N LEU A 119 -20.93 18.06 -10.98
CA LEU A 119 -19.56 17.64 -10.70
C LEU A 119 -18.83 17.25 -11.99
N LEU A 120 -19.49 16.49 -12.87
CA LEU A 120 -18.94 16.08 -14.16
C LEU A 120 -18.66 17.30 -15.06
N ASP A 121 -19.59 18.25 -15.11
CA ASP A 121 -19.47 19.52 -15.82
C ASP A 121 -18.34 20.36 -15.23
N ASN A 122 -18.25 20.47 -13.90
CA ASN A 122 -17.17 21.18 -13.24
C ASN A 122 -15.79 20.62 -13.64
N VAL A 123 -15.64 19.29 -13.63
CA VAL A 123 -14.39 18.63 -14.01
C VAL A 123 -14.06 18.82 -15.50
N THR A 124 -15.04 18.67 -16.39
CA THR A 124 -14.82 18.75 -17.84
C THR A 124 -14.62 20.17 -18.36
N GLN A 125 -15.25 21.16 -17.74
CA GLN A 125 -15.16 22.57 -18.13
C GLN A 125 -13.99 23.29 -17.44
N SER A 126 -13.48 22.75 -16.33
CA SER A 126 -12.29 23.27 -15.68
C SER A 126 -11.05 23.03 -16.55
N ASN A 127 -10.30 24.10 -16.82
CA ASN A 127 -9.04 24.03 -17.56
C ASN A 127 -7.88 23.60 -16.63
N TYR A 128 -8.01 22.45 -15.97
CA TYR A 128 -6.94 21.93 -15.10
C TYR A 128 -5.72 21.50 -15.93
N PRO A 129 -4.49 21.74 -15.45
CA PRO A 129 -3.25 21.30 -16.11
C PRO A 129 -3.07 19.77 -16.15
N ILE A 130 -3.87 19.02 -15.39
CA ILE A 130 -3.84 17.56 -15.30
C ILE A 130 -5.23 16.97 -15.53
N PRO A 131 -5.34 15.77 -16.13
CA PRO A 131 -6.62 15.09 -16.26
C PRO A 131 -7.21 14.72 -14.89
N VAL A 132 -8.47 15.10 -14.67
CA VAL A 132 -9.28 14.66 -13.54
C VAL A 132 -10.35 13.71 -14.05
N ILE A 133 -10.41 12.50 -13.49
CA ILE A 133 -11.27 11.41 -13.97
C ILE A 133 -12.20 10.97 -12.84
N ILE A 134 -13.50 10.94 -13.10
CA ILE A 134 -14.49 10.35 -12.20
C ILE A 134 -14.75 8.91 -12.62
N ASP A 135 -14.17 7.96 -11.89
CA ASP A 135 -14.30 6.52 -12.12
C ASP A 135 -15.49 5.97 -11.34
N GLN A 136 -16.64 5.85 -12.01
CA GLN A 136 -17.89 5.38 -11.40
C GLN A 136 -17.94 3.85 -11.34
N ARG A 137 -18.19 3.29 -10.15
CA ARG A 137 -18.16 1.85 -9.89
C ARG A 137 -19.42 1.37 -9.20
N GLU A 138 -19.89 0.19 -9.55
CA GLU A 138 -21.12 -0.39 -8.94
C GLU A 138 -20.91 -0.80 -7.47
N VAL A 139 -19.68 -1.16 -7.08
CA VAL A 139 -19.38 -1.70 -5.75
C VAL A 139 -18.76 -0.62 -4.86
N ASN A 140 -19.34 -0.40 -3.68
CA ASN A 140 -18.72 0.37 -2.61
C ASN A 140 -17.85 -0.52 -1.73
N THR A 141 -16.53 -0.40 -1.88
CA THR A 141 -15.55 -1.19 -1.13
C THR A 141 -14.30 -0.36 -0.88
N LEU A 142 -13.73 -0.49 0.33
CA LEU A 142 -12.44 0.13 0.65
C LEU A 142 -11.30 -0.45 -0.19
N ASN A 143 -11.38 -1.75 -0.55
CA ASN A 143 -10.41 -2.42 -1.43
C ASN A 143 -10.32 -1.76 -2.81
N GLY A 144 -11.38 -1.07 -3.24
CA GLY A 144 -11.54 -0.52 -4.58
C GLY A 144 -10.41 0.42 -4.98
N ARG A 145 -9.84 1.18 -4.04
CA ARG A 145 -8.73 2.10 -4.33
C ARG A 145 -7.47 1.40 -4.85
N PHE A 146 -7.29 0.11 -4.56
CA PHE A 146 -6.14 -0.65 -5.05
C PHE A 146 -6.43 -1.44 -6.33
N LEU A 147 -7.66 -1.42 -6.85
CA LEU A 147 -7.97 -2.11 -8.09
C LEU A 147 -7.21 -1.43 -9.24
N LYS A 148 -6.76 -2.21 -10.23
CA LYS A 148 -6.15 -1.65 -11.43
C LYS A 148 -7.11 -0.67 -12.09
N ILE A 149 -6.57 0.49 -12.44
CA ILE A 149 -7.28 1.51 -13.20
C ILE A 149 -6.42 1.79 -14.42
N ASP A 150 -6.93 1.52 -15.62
CA ASP A 150 -6.16 1.70 -16.85
C ASP A 150 -5.74 3.15 -17.07
N ALA A 151 -6.44 4.10 -16.45
CA ALA A 151 -6.07 5.51 -16.45
C ALA A 151 -4.78 5.81 -15.67
N ILE A 152 -4.33 4.94 -14.76
CA ILE A 152 -3.03 5.09 -14.07
C ILE A 152 -1.91 4.75 -15.06
N LYS A 153 -1.11 5.77 -15.42
CA LYS A 153 0.08 5.61 -16.27
C LYS A 153 1.40 5.99 -15.57
N THR A 154 1.35 6.24 -14.26
CA THR A 154 2.54 6.50 -13.44
C THR A 154 2.90 5.25 -12.67
N ASN A 155 4.18 5.06 -12.35
CA ASN A 155 4.64 4.00 -11.45
C ASN A 155 4.34 4.30 -9.97
N SER A 156 4.11 5.58 -9.64
CA SER A 156 3.76 6.04 -8.30
C SER A 156 2.28 6.41 -8.19
N VAL A 157 1.66 6.06 -7.07
CA VAL A 157 0.30 6.46 -6.71
C VAL A 157 0.32 7.11 -5.33
N LEU A 158 -0.37 8.25 -5.21
CA LEU A 158 -0.79 8.82 -3.93
C LEU A 158 -2.23 8.39 -3.67
N ALA A 159 -2.44 7.46 -2.75
CA ALA A 159 -3.78 7.21 -2.21
C ALA A 159 -4.10 8.24 -1.14
N MET A 160 -5.22 8.94 -1.29
CA MET A 160 -5.67 9.97 -0.35
C MET A 160 -7.18 9.88 -0.13
N ASP A 161 -7.64 10.07 1.10
CA ASP A 161 -9.07 10.25 1.36
C ASP A 161 -9.49 11.69 0.98
N ASP A 162 -10.71 11.86 0.46
CA ASP A 162 -11.28 13.14 0.00
C ASP A 162 -11.68 14.10 1.14
N ASP A 163 -11.26 13.81 2.38
CA ASP A 163 -11.40 14.65 3.57
C ASP A 163 -10.05 15.17 4.09
N MET A 164 -8.96 14.90 3.36
CA MET A 164 -7.61 15.32 3.74
C MET A 164 -7.14 16.52 2.91
N LEU A 165 -6.78 17.59 3.61
CA LEU A 165 -6.23 18.81 3.03
C LEU A 165 -4.81 19.06 3.55
N TYR A 166 -3.86 19.10 2.63
CA TYR A 166 -2.45 19.39 2.84
C TYR A 166 -2.00 20.59 1.99
N ASP A 167 -0.93 21.27 2.40
CA ASP A 167 -0.27 22.25 1.53
C ASP A 167 0.28 21.54 0.26
N PRO A 168 0.01 22.02 -0.97
CA PRO A 168 0.58 21.45 -2.19
C PRO A 168 2.10 21.25 -2.14
N LYS A 169 2.85 22.13 -1.46
CA LYS A 169 4.30 21.99 -1.26
C LYS A 169 4.67 20.79 -0.40
N ASP A 170 3.83 20.44 0.58
CA ASP A 170 4.05 19.25 1.40
C ASP A 170 3.73 17.98 0.61
N VAL A 171 2.72 18.03 -0.28
CA VAL A 171 2.40 16.93 -1.19
C VAL A 171 3.54 16.68 -2.17
N GLU A 172 4.07 17.74 -2.78
CA GLU A 172 5.25 17.63 -3.64
C GLU A 172 6.45 17.06 -2.86
N PHE A 173 6.75 17.59 -1.68
CA PHE A 173 7.83 17.06 -0.84
C PHE A 173 7.64 15.57 -0.46
N GLY A 174 6.40 15.16 -0.16
CA GLY A 174 6.09 13.76 0.15
C GLY A 174 6.37 12.82 -1.01
N TYR A 175 6.06 13.25 -2.24
CA TYR A 175 6.45 12.53 -3.46
C TYR A 175 7.98 12.49 -3.63
N GLN A 176 8.68 13.60 -3.40
CA GLN A 176 10.14 13.64 -3.50
C GLN A 176 10.83 12.69 -2.51
N VAL A 177 10.34 12.63 -1.27
CA VAL A 177 10.81 11.66 -0.25
C VAL A 177 10.55 10.23 -0.72
N TRP A 178 9.38 9.95 -1.29
CA TRP A 178 9.10 8.64 -1.86
C TRP A 178 10.02 8.32 -3.04
N ARG A 179 10.24 9.26 -3.96
CA ARG A 179 11.09 9.05 -5.15
C ARG A 179 12.53 8.74 -4.76
N GLU A 180 13.06 9.45 -3.77
CA GLU A 180 14.45 9.31 -3.34
C GLU A 180 14.66 8.07 -2.45
N PHE A 181 13.78 7.83 -1.49
CA PHE A 181 14.01 6.85 -0.43
C PHE A 181 13.02 5.68 -0.42
N GLY A 182 11.89 5.82 -1.13
CA GLY A 182 10.79 4.87 -1.12
C GLY A 182 10.77 3.95 -2.33
N GLN A 183 10.62 4.54 -3.52
CA GLN A 183 10.57 3.85 -4.81
C GLN A 183 9.66 2.62 -4.71
N ARG A 184 10.12 1.45 -5.17
CA ARG A 184 9.39 0.19 -4.99
C ARG A 184 9.46 -0.33 -3.55
N GLU A 185 10.54 -0.08 -2.83
CA GLU A 185 10.85 -0.75 -1.56
C GLU A 185 10.12 -0.19 -0.33
N ARG A 186 9.64 1.05 -0.34
CA ARG A 186 8.96 1.66 0.83
C ARG A 186 7.76 2.51 0.42
N MET A 187 6.74 2.47 1.27
CA MET A 187 5.66 3.45 1.24
C MET A 187 6.10 4.72 1.99
N SER A 188 5.64 5.90 1.55
CA SER A 188 5.77 7.15 2.32
C SER A 188 4.39 7.76 2.57
N GLY A 189 4.26 8.66 3.55
CA GLY A 189 3.00 9.40 3.71
C GLY A 189 2.89 10.15 5.03
N PHE A 190 1.71 10.76 5.24
CA PHE A 190 1.51 11.74 6.31
C PHE A 190 0.90 11.19 7.60
N ILE A 191 0.42 9.94 7.60
CA ILE A 191 -0.32 9.39 8.73
C ILE A 191 0.37 8.13 9.24
N ALA A 192 1.29 8.33 10.18
CA ALA A 192 2.02 7.26 10.85
C ALA A 192 1.19 6.56 11.93
N ARG A 193 1.33 5.23 12.01
CA ARG A 193 0.73 4.37 13.03
C ARG A 193 1.74 3.32 13.47
N ALA A 194 1.54 2.81 14.68
CA ALA A 194 2.37 1.74 15.22
C ALA A 194 1.51 0.58 15.68
N THR A 195 2.12 -0.60 15.71
CA THR A 195 1.59 -1.74 16.45
C THR A 195 2.47 -1.98 17.68
N ASN A 196 1.90 -2.57 18.72
CA ASN A 196 2.71 -3.22 19.73
C ASN A 196 2.93 -4.68 19.31
N LYS A 197 4.19 -5.09 19.18
CA LYS A 197 4.54 -6.46 18.78
C LYS A 197 4.07 -7.51 19.79
N ASP A 198 4.02 -7.17 21.07
CA ASP A 198 3.71 -8.14 22.13
C ASP A 198 2.23 -8.54 22.17
N ASN A 199 1.33 -7.66 21.71
CA ASN A 199 -0.11 -7.86 21.83
C ASN A 199 -0.93 -7.37 20.63
N ASN A 200 -0.28 -7.05 19.51
CA ASN A 200 -0.88 -6.53 18.28
C ASN A 200 -1.76 -5.28 18.47
N ALA A 201 -1.55 -4.52 19.56
CA ALA A 201 -2.33 -3.32 19.82
C ALA A 201 -2.04 -2.24 18.76
N TYR A 202 -3.10 -1.68 18.17
CA TYR A 202 -3.02 -0.58 17.22
C TYR A 202 -2.91 0.77 17.93
N LYS A 203 -1.88 1.57 17.61
CA LYS A 203 -1.57 2.85 18.27
C LYS A 203 -1.68 4.03 17.31
N ILE A 204 -2.38 5.08 17.76
CA ILE A 204 -2.71 6.27 16.94
C ILE A 204 -1.94 7.55 17.32
N GLY A 205 -1.42 7.66 18.55
CA GLY A 205 -0.80 8.89 19.05
C GLY A 205 0.26 8.62 20.12
N GLY A 206 1.09 9.63 20.43
CA GLY A 206 2.21 9.49 21.36
C GLY A 206 3.28 8.50 20.87
N LEU A 207 3.43 8.39 19.55
CA LEU A 207 4.29 7.40 18.91
C LEU A 207 5.78 7.75 19.15
N LYS A 208 6.55 6.77 19.66
CA LYS A 208 8.02 6.83 19.71
C LYS A 208 8.67 6.24 18.45
N SER A 209 7.93 5.36 17.79
CA SER A 209 8.25 4.74 16.52
C SER A 209 6.93 4.43 15.81
N TYR A 210 7.00 4.16 14.50
CA TYR A 210 5.88 3.78 13.66
C TYR A 210 6.28 2.61 12.77
N SER A 211 5.30 1.81 12.37
CA SER A 211 5.51 0.63 11.53
C SER A 211 4.55 0.57 10.35
N MET A 212 3.63 1.54 10.25
CA MET A 212 2.64 1.66 9.19
C MET A 212 2.46 3.13 8.80
N ILE A 213 2.15 3.35 7.53
CA ILE A 213 1.65 4.60 7.00
C ILE A 213 0.28 4.31 6.38
N LEU A 214 -0.75 5.06 6.77
CA LEU A 214 -2.11 4.80 6.28
C LEU A 214 -2.29 5.36 4.87
N THR A 215 -2.94 4.59 3.99
CA THR A 215 -3.30 5.01 2.61
C THR A 215 -4.41 6.06 2.54
N LYS A 216 -4.80 6.60 3.70
CA LYS A 216 -5.53 7.87 3.83
C LYS A 216 -4.73 9.06 3.28
N SER A 217 -3.39 8.93 3.21
CA SER A 217 -2.51 9.84 2.47
C SER A 217 -1.10 9.24 2.35
N ALA A 218 -0.89 8.36 1.37
CA ALA A 218 0.37 7.63 1.20
C ALA A 218 0.79 7.44 -0.27
N TRP A 219 2.09 7.55 -0.53
CA TRP A 219 2.73 7.18 -1.80
C TRP A 219 3.25 5.76 -1.76
N PHE A 220 3.06 5.05 -2.86
CA PHE A 220 3.61 3.71 -3.08
C PHE A 220 3.67 3.38 -4.57
N HIS A 221 4.46 2.36 -4.92
CA HIS A 221 4.55 1.84 -6.28
C HIS A 221 3.28 1.09 -6.69
N THR A 222 2.83 1.21 -7.94
CA THR A 222 1.63 0.53 -8.48
C THR A 222 1.65 -1.00 -8.33
N ASP A 223 2.84 -1.59 -8.26
CA ASP A 223 3.03 -3.01 -7.94
C ASP A 223 2.31 -3.46 -6.67
N TRP A 224 2.25 -2.61 -5.66
CA TRP A 224 1.57 -2.96 -4.41
C TRP A 224 0.05 -3.02 -4.62
N MET A 225 -0.50 -2.28 -5.59
CA MET A 225 -1.89 -2.44 -6.04
C MET A 225 -2.10 -3.81 -6.70
N HIS A 226 -1.18 -4.21 -7.58
CA HIS A 226 -1.24 -5.50 -8.26
C HIS A 226 -1.08 -6.67 -7.28
N ALA A 227 -0.16 -6.57 -6.31
CA ALA A 227 0.00 -7.57 -5.25
C ALA A 227 -1.27 -7.71 -4.42
N TYR A 228 -1.85 -6.57 -4.01
CA TYR A 228 -3.09 -6.51 -3.24
C TYR A 228 -4.26 -7.17 -3.97
N TRP A 229 -4.41 -6.93 -5.28
CA TRP A 229 -5.49 -7.48 -6.12
C TRP A 229 -5.13 -8.74 -6.90
N SER A 230 -3.99 -9.36 -6.58
CA SER A 230 -3.60 -10.62 -7.19
C SER A 230 -4.66 -11.71 -6.95
N GLN A 231 -4.74 -12.65 -7.89
CA GLN A 231 -5.63 -13.81 -7.82
C GLN A 231 -5.10 -14.91 -6.88
N ASP A 232 -4.14 -14.57 -6.02
CA ASP A 232 -3.71 -15.46 -4.95
C ASP A 232 -4.85 -15.71 -3.96
N GLU A 233 -5.01 -16.97 -3.53
CA GLU A 233 -6.11 -17.37 -2.67
C GLU A 233 -6.06 -16.65 -1.33
N ARG A 234 -4.86 -16.49 -0.75
CA ARG A 234 -4.71 -15.72 0.49
C ARG A 234 -5.16 -14.28 0.29
N MET A 235 -4.69 -13.61 -0.77
CA MET A 235 -5.07 -12.22 -1.02
C MET A 235 -6.58 -12.07 -1.21
N THR A 236 -7.22 -13.02 -1.91
CA THR A 236 -8.67 -13.04 -2.07
C THR A 236 -9.40 -13.16 -0.74
N ARG A 237 -8.97 -14.07 0.16
CA ARG A 237 -9.54 -14.20 1.51
C ARG A 237 -9.34 -12.95 2.36
N LEU A 238 -8.17 -12.30 2.29
CA LEU A 238 -7.88 -11.10 3.08
C LEU A 238 -8.63 -9.87 2.58
N ARG A 239 -8.80 -9.71 1.26
CA ARG A 239 -9.69 -8.68 0.69
C ARG A 239 -11.13 -8.88 1.15
N LYS A 240 -11.62 -10.12 1.17
CA LYS A 240 -12.94 -10.44 1.72
C LYS A 240 -13.04 -10.08 3.21
N TYR A 241 -12.02 -10.35 4.01
CA TYR A 241 -12.00 -9.94 5.42
C TYR A 241 -12.11 -8.42 5.57
N VAL A 242 -11.40 -7.64 4.74
CA VAL A 242 -11.51 -6.17 4.68
C VAL A 242 -12.94 -5.73 4.32
N ASP A 243 -13.57 -6.35 3.33
CA ASP A 243 -14.96 -6.03 2.94
C ASP A 243 -15.96 -6.36 4.06
N ASP A 244 -15.83 -7.53 4.69
CA ASP A 244 -16.73 -7.98 5.75
C ASP A 244 -16.68 -7.07 7.00
N HIS A 245 -15.57 -6.35 7.21
CA HIS A 245 -15.37 -5.46 8.36
C HIS A 245 -15.43 -3.96 7.99
N MET A 246 -15.49 -3.63 6.69
CA MET A 246 -15.40 -2.26 6.16
C MET A 246 -14.28 -1.44 6.80
N ASN A 247 -13.09 -2.03 6.92
CA ASN A 247 -11.91 -1.43 7.55
C ASN A 247 -10.62 -2.14 7.10
N CYS A 248 -9.47 -1.54 7.40
CA CYS A 248 -8.14 -2.17 7.39
C CYS A 248 -7.52 -2.52 6.03
N GLU A 249 -8.00 -1.96 4.93
CA GLU A 249 -7.36 -2.06 3.62
C GLU A 249 -5.92 -1.48 3.65
N ASP A 250 -5.74 -0.41 4.42
CA ASP A 250 -4.46 0.26 4.64
C ASP A 250 -3.48 -0.60 5.47
N ILE A 251 -3.98 -1.24 6.53
CA ILE A 251 -3.21 -2.19 7.35
C ILE A 251 -2.82 -3.40 6.50
N LEU A 252 -3.75 -3.97 5.71
CA LEU A 252 -3.45 -5.10 4.85
C LEU A 252 -2.34 -4.76 3.85
N LEU A 253 -2.41 -3.60 3.19
CA LEU A 253 -1.35 -3.15 2.28
C LEU A 253 -0.01 -2.99 2.99
N ALA A 254 0.01 -2.46 4.21
CA ALA A 254 1.25 -2.33 4.99
C ALA A 254 1.87 -3.71 5.32
N PHE A 255 1.05 -4.73 5.63
CA PHE A 255 1.55 -6.10 5.84
C PHE A 255 2.08 -6.72 4.55
N ILE A 256 1.38 -6.58 3.42
CA ILE A 256 1.85 -7.08 2.12
C ILE A 256 3.20 -6.44 1.78
N HIS A 257 3.30 -5.12 1.88
CA HIS A 257 4.52 -4.37 1.63
C HIS A 257 5.68 -4.84 2.51
N ALA A 258 5.48 -4.87 3.84
CA ALA A 258 6.53 -5.22 4.78
C ALA A 258 6.93 -6.69 4.70
N HIS A 259 6.00 -7.60 4.35
CA HIS A 259 6.30 -9.01 4.14
C HIS A 259 7.29 -9.22 3.00
N HIS A 260 7.11 -8.51 1.89
CA HIS A 260 7.99 -8.64 0.72
C HIS A 260 9.31 -7.90 0.87
N THR A 261 9.28 -6.67 1.39
CA THR A 261 10.48 -5.80 1.39
C THR A 261 11.30 -5.92 2.66
N ARG A 262 10.67 -6.29 3.78
CA ARG A 262 11.23 -6.21 5.13
C ARG A 262 11.80 -4.80 5.44
N LYS A 263 11.23 -3.76 4.83
CA LYS A 263 11.59 -2.36 5.08
C LYS A 263 10.49 -1.64 5.85
N SER A 264 10.89 -0.67 6.67
CA SER A 264 9.95 0.24 7.32
C SER A 264 9.42 1.29 6.34
N PRO A 265 8.21 1.82 6.55
CA PRO A 265 7.73 2.94 5.74
C PRO A 265 8.42 4.26 6.14
N LEU A 266 8.17 5.31 5.37
CA LEU A 266 8.75 6.65 5.54
C LEU A 266 7.68 7.63 6.02
N TYR A 267 7.83 8.15 7.23
CA TYR A 267 6.92 9.16 7.74
C TYR A 267 7.34 10.55 7.26
N VAL A 268 6.43 11.20 6.53
CA VAL A 268 6.56 12.60 6.14
C VAL A 268 5.68 13.43 7.06
N LYS A 269 6.27 14.36 7.80
CA LYS A 269 5.53 15.26 8.68
C LYS A 269 5.08 16.49 7.88
N PRO A 270 3.78 16.67 7.62
CA PRO A 270 3.29 17.84 6.91
C PRO A 270 3.43 19.09 7.80
N TYR A 271 3.57 20.26 7.19
CA TYR A 271 3.50 21.53 7.89
C TYR A 271 2.08 21.80 8.39
N LYS A 272 1.09 21.59 7.50
CA LYS A 272 -0.32 21.73 7.82
C LYS A 272 -1.09 20.52 7.33
N MET A 273 -1.92 19.97 8.20
CA MET A 273 -2.87 18.91 7.91
C MET A 273 -4.23 19.32 8.45
N VAL A 274 -5.25 19.25 7.59
CA VAL A 274 -6.65 19.41 7.99
C VAL A 274 -7.39 18.13 7.60
N ASP A 275 -8.00 17.48 8.59
CA ASP A 275 -8.86 16.31 8.42
C ASP A 275 -10.31 16.76 8.69
N THR A 276 -11.12 16.86 7.63
CA THR A 276 -12.53 17.28 7.73
C THR A 276 -13.46 16.10 8.03
N GLY A 277 -12.94 14.87 8.00
CA GLY A 277 -13.71 13.63 8.16
C GLY A 277 -13.85 13.14 9.60
N MET A 278 -13.26 13.85 10.57
CA MET A 278 -13.18 13.39 11.97
C MET A 278 -14.53 13.19 12.67
N LYS A 279 -15.63 13.82 12.20
CA LYS A 279 -16.95 13.76 12.86
C LYS A 279 -17.88 12.69 12.29
N ASP A 280 -17.89 12.53 10.97
CA ASP A 280 -18.86 11.67 10.26
C ASP A 280 -18.20 10.53 9.48
N GLY A 281 -16.88 10.35 9.61
CA GLY A 281 -16.13 9.28 8.96
C GLY A 281 -16.22 7.93 9.69
N ILE A 282 -15.82 6.85 9.01
CA ILE A 282 -15.78 5.48 9.56
C ILE A 282 -14.94 5.41 10.85
N SER A 283 -13.94 6.29 10.98
CA SER A 283 -13.08 6.39 12.17
C SER A 283 -13.75 6.97 13.41
N ALA A 284 -14.93 7.59 13.28
CA ALA A 284 -15.69 8.15 14.40
C ALA A 284 -16.51 7.08 15.17
N ALA A 285 -16.66 5.87 14.61
CA ALA A 285 -17.35 4.77 15.27
C ALA A 285 -16.60 4.31 16.54
N GLY A 286 -17.34 4.05 17.63
CA GLY A 286 -16.76 3.74 18.95
C GLY A 286 -15.95 2.43 19.03
N ASP A 287 -16.14 1.52 18.08
CA ASP A 287 -15.43 0.24 17.96
C ASP A 287 -14.33 0.26 16.88
N HIS A 288 -14.13 1.38 16.17
CA HIS A 288 -13.19 1.47 15.05
C HIS A 288 -11.78 0.99 15.41
N LEU A 289 -11.25 1.40 16.57
CA LEU A 289 -9.92 0.99 17.04
C LEU A 289 -9.86 -0.50 17.42
N LYS A 290 -10.97 -1.08 17.90
CA LYS A 290 -11.05 -2.52 18.18
C LYS A 290 -10.97 -3.31 16.88
N HIS A 291 -11.66 -2.86 15.83
CA HIS A 291 -11.60 -3.47 14.51
C HIS A 291 -10.18 -3.38 13.93
N ARG A 292 -9.55 -2.20 14.01
CA ARG A 292 -8.14 -2.01 13.60
C ARG A 292 -7.19 -2.97 14.30
N ALA A 293 -7.32 -3.14 15.63
CA ALA A 293 -6.50 -4.09 16.38
C ALA A 293 -6.76 -5.55 15.97
N ALA A 294 -8.02 -5.93 15.74
CA ALA A 294 -8.38 -7.26 15.25
C ALA A 294 -7.74 -7.54 13.87
N CYS A 295 -7.73 -6.55 12.98
CA CYS A 295 -7.05 -6.66 11.69
C CYS A 295 -5.53 -6.86 11.83
N VAL A 296 -4.87 -6.11 12.73
CA VAL A 296 -3.44 -6.32 12.99
C VAL A 296 -3.18 -7.75 13.45
N SER A 297 -3.96 -8.27 14.40
CA SER A 297 -3.84 -9.66 14.85
C SER A 297 -4.05 -10.65 13.70
N LYS A 298 -5.12 -10.48 12.92
CA LYS A 298 -5.47 -11.35 11.81
C LYS A 298 -4.38 -11.39 10.74
N PHE A 299 -3.80 -10.24 10.40
CA PHE A 299 -2.74 -10.17 9.39
C PHE A 299 -1.40 -10.62 9.96
N ALA A 300 -1.12 -10.40 11.24
CA ALA A 300 0.04 -10.97 11.91
C ALA A 300 0.01 -12.51 11.95
N GLU A 301 -1.17 -13.14 12.06
CA GLU A 301 -1.34 -14.59 11.91
C GLU A 301 -1.04 -15.06 10.49
N GLU A 302 -1.42 -14.29 9.47
CA GLU A 302 -1.28 -14.70 8.05
C GLU A 302 0.11 -14.42 7.48
N PHE A 303 0.80 -13.37 7.95
CA PHE A 303 2.10 -12.95 7.43
C PHE A 303 3.27 -13.18 8.40
N GLY A 304 2.98 -13.33 9.71
CA GLY A 304 3.95 -13.45 10.79
C GLY A 304 3.95 -12.22 11.73
N GLN A 305 4.15 -12.46 13.02
CA GLN A 305 4.08 -11.44 14.09
C GLN A 305 5.10 -10.30 13.90
N ASP A 306 6.30 -10.63 13.40
CA ASP A 306 7.38 -9.67 13.13
C ASP A 306 7.42 -9.17 11.68
N THR A 307 6.26 -9.14 11.01
CA THR A 307 6.19 -8.66 9.62
C THR A 307 6.43 -7.16 9.51
N LEU A 308 5.74 -6.36 10.32
CA LEU A 308 5.85 -4.91 10.26
C LEU A 308 7.18 -4.44 10.86
N VAL A 309 7.91 -3.63 10.09
CA VAL A 309 9.22 -3.11 10.48
C VAL A 309 9.07 -1.68 10.98
N SER A 310 9.57 -1.44 12.20
CA SER A 310 9.46 -0.12 12.85
C SER A 310 10.56 0.84 12.39
N SER A 311 10.25 2.13 12.42
CA SER A 311 11.19 3.24 12.26
C SER A 311 10.78 4.40 13.17
N ASP A 312 11.74 5.24 13.50
CA ASP A 312 11.58 6.50 14.20
C ASP A 312 12.04 7.70 13.34
N ALA A 313 12.38 7.47 12.07
CA ALA A 313 12.82 8.50 11.14
C ALA A 313 11.65 9.42 10.74
N VAL A 314 11.90 10.72 10.67
CA VAL A 314 10.89 11.72 10.27
C VAL A 314 11.47 12.60 9.19
N PHE A 315 10.77 12.67 8.05
CA PHE A 315 11.08 13.59 6.96
C PHE A 315 10.19 14.81 7.10
N GLN A 316 10.78 15.99 7.10
CA GLN A 316 10.04 17.25 7.18
C GLN A 316 10.67 18.26 6.23
N ARG A 317 9.83 18.96 5.48
CA ARG A 317 10.27 20.07 4.64
C ARG A 317 10.76 21.21 5.53
N MET A 318 11.93 21.76 5.22
CA MET A 318 12.40 22.99 5.85
C MET A 318 11.45 24.13 5.45
N LEU A 319 10.98 24.88 6.44
CA LEU A 319 10.17 26.07 6.19
C LEU A 319 11.10 27.25 5.98
N ASP A 320 10.78 28.08 5.00
CA ASP A 320 11.46 29.36 4.80
C ASP A 320 11.10 30.28 5.97
N ASN A 321 11.82 30.19 7.08
CA ASN A 321 11.74 31.16 8.18
C ASN A 321 12.53 32.45 7.87
N TYR A 322 12.44 32.92 6.63
CA TYR A 322 12.98 34.21 6.19
C TYR A 322 11.96 34.87 5.25
N GLY A 323 11.03 35.60 5.86
CA GLY A 323 10.09 36.53 5.24
C GLY A 323 9.53 37.45 6.31
#